data_AF-A0A0N1N6J7-F1
#
_entry.id   AF-A0A0N1N6J7-F1
#
_cell.length_a   1.000
_cell.length_b   1.000
_cell.length_c   1.000
_cell.angle_alpha   90.00
_cell.angle_beta   90.00
_cell.angle_gamma   90.00
#
_symmetry.space_group_name_H-M   'P 1'
#
loop_
_entity.id
_entity.type
_entity.pdbx_description
1 polymer ?
#
loop_
_entity_poly.entity_id
_entity_poly.type
_entity_poly.pdbx_seq_one_letter_code
_entity_poly.pdbx_strand_id
1 'polypeptide(L)'
;MSAGEAKYEQLLVNVLGPIELWSFSTTPGDTALRSRLYKRIHFARALRMLATVFPSGTANSEIERRKSERMNVFGLATDEAFAGVLDELADEIVEGRGVAAGLYETLRAIDEQSELEIATE
;
A
#
# COMPACT_ATOMS: atom_id res chain seq x y z
N MET A 1 34.40 -40.67 24.23
CA MET A 1 33.50 -39.57 24.64
C MET A 1 32.59 -39.33 23.46
N SER A 2 31.36 -39.86 23.48
CA SER A 2 30.43 -39.72 22.35
C SER A 2 29.96 -38.28 22.33
N ALA A 3 30.28 -37.54 21.27
CA ALA A 3 29.72 -36.21 21.07
C ALA A 3 28.20 -36.38 20.97
N GLY A 4 27.49 -35.93 22.01
CA GLY A 4 26.04 -35.98 22.04
C GLY A 4 25.49 -35.33 20.79
N GLU A 5 24.66 -36.06 20.07
CA GLU A 5 24.01 -35.66 18.83
C GLU A 5 23.08 -34.48 19.15
N ALA A 6 23.62 -33.26 19.15
CA ALA A 6 22.89 -32.06 19.47
C ALA A 6 22.00 -31.71 18.27
N LYS A 7 20.69 -31.80 18.46
CA LYS A 7 19.70 -31.40 17.47
C LYS A 7 19.58 -29.88 17.48
N TYR A 8 19.87 -29.25 16.35
CA TYR A 8 19.63 -27.82 16.14
C TYR A 8 18.37 -27.65 15.30
N GLU A 9 17.50 -26.76 15.74
CA GLU A 9 16.33 -26.33 14.98
C GLU A 9 16.47 -24.83 14.72
N GLN A 10 16.29 -24.43 13.46
CA GLN A 10 16.29 -23.03 13.05
C GLN A 10 14.92 -22.71 12.46
N LEU A 11 14.27 -21.70 13.03
CA LEU A 11 13.00 -21.19 12.54
C LEU A 11 13.27 -19.90 11.74
N LEU A 12 12.99 -19.93 10.44
CA LEU A 12 12.96 -18.74 9.60
C LEU A 12 11.51 -18.25 9.49
N VAL A 13 11.23 -17.04 9.98
CA VAL A 13 9.93 -16.39 9.83
C VAL A 13 10.05 -15.32 8.76
N ASN A 14 9.41 -15.53 7.62
CA ASN A 14 9.32 -14.52 6.57
C ASN A 14 8.02 -13.71 6.76
N VAL A 15 8.14 -12.47 7.22
CA VAL A 15 7.01 -11.55 7.37
C VAL A 15 6.93 -10.70 6.12
N LEU A 16 5.79 -10.69 5.45
CA LEU A 16 5.56 -9.82 4.30
C LEU A 16 5.54 -8.36 4.75
N GLY A 17 6.39 -7.54 4.13
CA GLY A 17 6.36 -6.10 4.32
C GLY A 17 5.17 -5.45 3.60
N PRO A 18 4.88 -4.17 3.88
CA PRO A 18 3.76 -3.46 3.25
C PRO A 18 3.80 -3.40 1.71
N ILE A 19 4.99 -3.32 1.11
CA ILE A 19 5.16 -3.35 -0.35
C ILE A 19 4.77 -4.73 -0.89
N GLU A 20 5.24 -5.79 -0.25
CA GLU A 20 4.92 -7.17 -0.61
C GLU A 20 3.42 -7.42 -0.46
N LEU A 21 2.81 -7.01 0.66
CA LEU A 21 1.37 -7.12 0.87
C LEU A 21 0.57 -6.48 -0.28
N TRP A 22 0.95 -5.27 -0.70
CA TRP A 22 0.32 -4.60 -1.85
C TRP A 22 0.58 -5.30 -3.19
N SER A 23 1.77 -5.86 -3.37
CA SER A 23 2.11 -6.61 -4.60
C SER A 23 1.28 -7.90 -4.74
N PHE A 24 0.92 -8.52 -3.61
CA PHE A 24 0.14 -9.76 -3.53
C PHE A 24 -1.37 -9.54 -3.35
N SER A 25 -1.83 -8.33 -3.08
CA SER A 25 -3.27 -8.07 -2.97
C SER A 25 -3.96 -8.31 -4.32
N THR A 26 -5.00 -9.14 -4.28
CA THR A 26 -5.85 -9.54 -5.42
C THR A 26 -7.28 -9.05 -5.29
N THR A 27 -7.57 -8.20 -4.30
CA THR A 27 -8.93 -7.70 -4.13
C THR A 27 -9.33 -6.82 -5.32
N PRO A 28 -10.61 -6.80 -5.74
CA PRO A 28 -11.04 -6.00 -6.89
C PRO A 28 -10.69 -4.51 -6.74
N GLY A 29 -10.90 -3.94 -5.54
CA GLY A 29 -10.57 -2.56 -5.22
C GLY A 29 -9.08 -2.27 -5.34
N ASP A 30 -8.24 -3.09 -4.71
CA ASP A 30 -6.79 -2.90 -4.71
C ASP A 30 -6.19 -3.08 -6.11
N THR A 31 -6.65 -4.09 -6.85
CA THR A 31 -6.22 -4.34 -8.24
C THR A 31 -6.58 -3.15 -9.14
N ALA A 32 -7.79 -2.62 -8.98
CA ALA A 32 -8.29 -1.50 -9.77
C ALA A 32 -7.59 -0.17 -9.40
N LEU A 33 -7.27 0.05 -8.12
CA LEU A 33 -6.50 1.21 -7.65
C LEU A 33 -5.05 1.15 -8.14
N ARG A 34 -4.37 0.00 -7.98
CA ARG A 34 -3.00 -0.22 -8.50
C ARG A 34 -2.94 0.02 -9.99
N SER A 35 -3.89 -0.54 -10.76
CA SER A 35 -3.96 -0.34 -12.21
C SER A 35 -4.08 1.13 -12.60
N ARG A 36 -4.83 1.93 -11.83
CA ARG A 36 -4.95 3.38 -12.03
C ARG A 36 -3.67 4.13 -11.70
N LEU A 37 -2.99 3.75 -10.63
CA LEU A 37 -1.70 4.34 -10.26
C LEU A 37 -0.61 4.00 -11.27
N TYR A 38 -0.54 2.76 -11.75
CA TYR A 38 0.45 2.33 -12.74
C TYR A 38 0.32 3.05 -14.10
N LYS A 39 -0.88 3.56 -14.42
CA LYS A 39 -1.09 4.41 -15.59
C LYS A 39 -0.58 5.84 -15.39
N ARG A 40 -0.48 6.31 -14.14
CA ARG A 40 -0.08 7.68 -13.78
C ARG A 40 1.42 7.77 -13.46
N ILE A 41 1.97 6.74 -12.81
CA ILE A 41 3.35 6.71 -12.29
C ILE A 41 3.96 5.31 -12.41
N HIS A 42 5.28 5.22 -12.28
CA HIS A 42 5.99 3.94 -12.33
C HIS A 42 5.54 2.97 -11.21
N PHE A 43 5.44 1.67 -11.53
CA PHE A 43 4.83 0.67 -10.65
C PHE A 43 5.51 0.57 -9.27
N ALA A 44 6.84 0.62 -9.22
CA ALA A 44 7.58 0.54 -7.96
C ALA A 44 7.28 1.73 -7.05
N ARG A 45 7.18 2.94 -7.63
CA ARG A 45 6.82 4.15 -6.89
C ARG A 45 5.37 4.08 -6.39
N ALA A 46 4.45 3.59 -7.21
CA ALA A 46 3.06 3.36 -6.81
C ALA A 46 2.95 2.39 -5.63
N LEU A 47 3.69 1.27 -5.64
CA LEU A 47 3.69 0.31 -4.54
C LEU A 47 4.24 0.92 -3.24
N ARG A 48 5.33 1.72 -3.32
CA ARG A 48 5.84 2.44 -2.14
C ARG A 48 4.80 3.42 -1.59
N MET A 49 4.18 4.21 -2.46
CA MET A 49 3.16 5.18 -2.05
C MET A 49 1.96 4.49 -1.40
N LEU A 50 1.47 3.40 -1.99
CA LEU A 50 0.39 2.60 -1.42
C LEU A 50 0.77 1.98 -0.07
N ALA A 51 1.99 1.44 0.04
CA ALA A 51 2.51 0.87 1.28
C ALA A 51 2.64 1.92 2.39
N THR A 52 2.99 3.16 2.06
CA THR A 52 3.06 4.25 3.03
C THR A 52 1.67 4.73 3.46
N VAL A 53 0.73 4.86 2.52
CA VAL A 53 -0.64 5.33 2.83
C VAL A 53 -1.47 4.24 3.52
N PHE A 54 -1.33 2.99 3.09
CA PHE A 54 -2.09 1.83 3.54
C PHE A 54 -1.15 0.67 3.91
N PRO A 55 -0.48 0.72 5.07
CA PRO A 55 0.53 -0.27 5.45
C PRO A 55 -0.02 -1.68 5.67
N SER A 56 -1.34 -1.84 5.79
CA SER A 56 -2.01 -3.15 5.87
C SER A 56 -2.05 -3.92 4.54
N GLY A 57 -1.67 -3.30 3.42
CA GLY A 57 -1.68 -3.95 2.11
C GLY A 57 -2.99 -3.86 1.34
N THR A 58 -3.96 -3.08 1.82
CA THR A 58 -5.26 -2.91 1.18
C THR A 58 -5.87 -1.54 1.46
N ALA A 59 -6.60 -0.99 0.49
CA ALA A 59 -7.39 0.22 0.63
C ALA A 59 -8.90 -0.05 0.78
N ASN A 60 -9.32 -1.32 0.87
CA ASN A 60 -10.74 -1.69 0.80
C ASN A 60 -11.62 -1.00 1.84
N SER A 61 -11.14 -0.87 3.08
CA SER A 61 -11.92 -0.19 4.14
C SER A 61 -12.25 1.26 3.76
N GLU A 62 -11.30 1.97 3.13
CA GLU A 62 -11.50 3.35 2.70
C GLU A 62 -12.35 3.44 1.43
N ILE A 63 -12.15 2.51 0.49
CA ILE A 63 -12.96 2.41 -0.73
C ILE A 63 -14.43 2.19 -0.39
N GLU A 64 -14.73 1.22 0.48
CA GLU A 64 -16.11 0.91 0.88
C GLU A 64 -16.75 2.04 1.69
N ARG A 65 -15.97 2.73 2.56
CA ARG A 65 -16.44 3.91 3.29
C ARG A 65 -16.93 5.00 2.32
N ARG A 66 -16.07 5.41 1.37
CA ARG A 66 -16.41 6.48 0.41
C ARG A 66 -17.50 6.06 -0.56
N LYS A 67 -17.51 4.80 -0.98
CA LYS A 67 -18.56 4.26 -1.86
C LYS A 67 -19.93 4.34 -1.19
N SER A 68 -20.02 3.91 0.08
CA SER A 68 -21.25 4.02 0.88
C SER A 68 -21.70 5.48 1.03
N GLU A 69 -20.77 6.39 1.31
CA GLU A 69 -21.07 7.83 1.39
C GLU A 69 -21.64 8.38 0.08
N ARG A 70 -21.06 8.02 -1.07
CA ARG A 70 -21.55 8.48 -2.36
C ARG A 70 -22.90 7.90 -2.75
N MET A 71 -23.15 6.64 -2.42
CA MET A 71 -24.46 6.02 -2.64
C MET A 71 -25.54 6.68 -1.78
N ASN A 72 -25.23 6.98 -0.52
CA ASN A 72 -26.18 7.58 0.41
C ASN A 72 -26.46 9.07 0.12
N VAL A 73 -25.46 9.83 -0.32
CA VAL A 73 -25.57 11.29 -0.52
C VAL A 73 -26.07 11.64 -1.92
N PHE A 74 -25.60 10.95 -2.96
CA PHE A 74 -25.83 11.32 -4.35
C PHE A 74 -26.72 10.33 -5.12
N GLY A 75 -27.14 9.21 -4.50
CA GLY A 75 -27.98 8.21 -5.15
C GLY A 75 -27.34 7.55 -6.38
N LEU A 76 -26.01 7.58 -6.47
CA LEU A 76 -25.25 7.04 -7.60
C LEU A 76 -25.38 5.51 -7.68
N ALA A 77 -25.28 4.99 -8.91
CA ALA A 77 -25.16 3.55 -9.13
C ALA A 77 -23.85 3.01 -8.51
N THR A 78 -23.88 1.77 -8.03
CA THR A 78 -22.76 1.12 -7.32
C THR A 78 -21.44 1.19 -8.10
N ASP A 79 -21.48 0.95 -9.40
CA ASP A 79 -20.28 0.90 -10.25
C ASP A 79 -19.72 2.30 -10.53
N GLU A 80 -20.58 3.30 -10.70
CA GLU A 80 -20.17 4.70 -10.90
C GLU A 80 -19.54 5.27 -9.62
N ALA A 81 -20.17 5.00 -8.47
CA ALA A 81 -19.62 5.37 -7.18
C ALA A 81 -18.24 4.72 -6.97
N PHE A 82 -18.12 3.43 -7.26
CA PHE A 82 -16.86 2.70 -7.13
C PHE A 82 -15.75 3.23 -8.05
N ALA A 83 -16.04 3.43 -9.33
CA ALA A 83 -15.06 3.94 -10.28
C ALA A 83 -14.55 5.34 -9.88
N GLY A 84 -15.47 6.25 -9.52
CA GLY A 84 -15.10 7.60 -9.12
C GLY A 84 -14.35 7.67 -7.78
N VAL A 85 -14.58 6.74 -6.85
CA VAL A 85 -13.79 6.65 -5.60
C VAL A 85 -12.36 6.24 -5.90
N LEU A 86 -12.18 5.26 -6.80
CA LEU A 86 -10.86 4.79 -7.18
C LEU A 86 -10.05 5.84 -7.93
N ASP A 87 -10.69 6.64 -8.79
CA ASP A 87 -10.01 7.73 -9.50
C ASP A 87 -9.61 8.85 -8.53
N GLU A 88 -10.49 9.23 -7.61
CA GLU A 88 -10.18 10.22 -6.57
C GLU A 88 -9.03 9.75 -5.66
N LEU A 89 -9.05 8.50 -5.19
CA LEU A 89 -7.97 7.94 -4.38
C LEU A 89 -6.65 7.90 -5.14
N ALA A 90 -6.68 7.54 -6.42
CA ALA A 90 -5.46 7.52 -7.23
C ALA A 90 -4.86 8.93 -7.37
N ASP A 91 -5.71 9.95 -7.57
CA ASP A 91 -5.27 11.34 -7.71
C ASP A 91 -4.77 11.90 -6.37
N GLU A 92 -5.47 11.65 -5.27
CA GLU A 92 -5.03 12.01 -3.90
C GLU A 92 -3.63 11.46 -3.58
N ILE A 93 -3.40 10.19 -3.89
CA ILE A 93 -2.11 9.53 -3.68
C ILE A 93 -1.04 10.18 -4.56
N VAL A 94 -1.30 10.34 -5.86
CA VAL A 94 -0.33 10.93 -6.80
C VAL A 94 -0.03 12.39 -6.48
N GLU A 95 -0.92 13.12 -5.82
CA GLU A 95 -0.71 14.52 -5.47
C GLU A 95 -0.26 14.72 -4.01
N GLY A 96 -0.26 13.68 -3.18
CA GLY A 96 0.13 13.76 -1.77
C GLY A 96 -0.85 14.56 -0.91
N ARG A 97 -2.14 14.43 -1.18
CA ARG A 97 -3.24 15.14 -0.48
C ARG A 97 -4.35 14.17 -0.07
N GLY A 98 -5.33 14.65 0.70
CA GLY A 98 -6.41 13.80 1.21
C GLY A 98 -5.86 12.66 2.08
N VAL A 99 -6.14 11.40 1.72
CA VAL A 99 -5.60 10.23 2.44
C VAL A 99 -4.08 10.14 2.39
N ALA A 100 -3.45 10.79 1.41
CA ALA A 100 -2.00 10.81 1.23
C ALA A 100 -1.35 12.12 1.72
N ALA A 101 -2.04 12.89 2.57
CA ALA A 101 -1.46 14.09 3.16
C ALA A 101 -0.15 13.76 3.90
N GLY A 102 0.93 14.49 3.56
CA GLY A 102 2.26 14.28 4.14
C GLY A 102 3.06 13.12 3.53
N LEU A 103 2.50 12.41 2.53
CA LEU A 103 3.14 11.24 1.91
C LEU A 103 4.58 11.50 1.44
N TYR A 104 4.83 12.63 0.77
CA TYR A 104 6.15 12.92 0.24
C TYR A 104 7.19 13.22 1.33
N GLU A 105 6.77 13.83 2.43
CA GLU A 105 7.65 14.06 3.58
C GLU A 105 8.03 12.72 4.21
N THR A 106 7.05 11.83 4.41
CA THR A 106 7.30 10.49 4.94
C THR A 106 8.22 9.68 4.03
N LEU A 107 7.99 9.69 2.72
CA LEU A 107 8.85 8.98 1.77
C LEU A 107 10.28 9.52 1.77
N ARG A 108 10.43 10.84 1.82
CA ARG A 108 11.74 11.49 1.91
C ARG A 108 12.47 11.09 3.19
N ALA A 109 11.79 11.10 4.33
CA ALA A 109 12.37 10.69 5.60
C ALA A 109 12.82 9.21 5.58
N ILE A 110 12.03 8.33 4.96
CA ILE A 110 12.39 6.91 4.78
C ILE A 110 13.63 6.78 3.88
N ASP A 111 13.67 7.51 2.77
CA ASP A 111 14.80 7.45 1.83
C ASP A 111 16.08 7.95 2.51
N GLU A 112 16.02 9.08 3.24
CA GLU A 112 17.13 9.62 4.03
C GLU A 112 17.62 8.63 5.11
N GLN A 113 16.70 7.95 5.82
CA GLN A 113 17.06 6.91 6.79
C GLN A 113 17.77 5.73 6.13
N SER A 114 17.28 5.27 4.98
CA SER A 114 17.88 4.15 4.26
C SER A 114 19.29 4.46 3.76
N GLU A 115 19.54 5.69 3.32
CA GLU A 115 20.88 6.15 2.91
C GLU A 115 21.85 6.20 4.10
N LEU A 116 21.38 6.63 5.28
CA LEU A 116 22.18 6.66 6.50
C LEU A 116 22.55 5.24 6.97
N GLU A 117 21.62 4.29 6.95
CA GLU A 117 21.89 2.91 7.34
C GLU A 117 22.98 2.27 6.45
N ILE A 118 22.84 2.40 5.12
CA ILE A 118 23.83 1.90 4.15
C ILE A 118 25.20 2.54 4.35
N ALA A 119 25.26 3.83 4.70
CA ALA A 119 26.53 4.53 4.93
C ALA A 119 27.23 4.12 6.23
N THR A 120 26.52 3.46 7.15
CA THR A 120 27.05 3.02 8.46
C THR A 120 27.46 1.54 8.52
N GLU A 121 27.18 0.77 7.46
CA GLU A 121 27.61 -0.64 7.28
C GLU A 121 28.95 -0.76 6.53
#